data_AF-A0A350BVM3-F1
#
_entry.id   AF-A0A350BVM3-F1
#
_cell.length_a   1.000
_cell.length_b   1.000
_cell.length_c   1.000
_cell.angle_alpha   90.00
_cell.angle_beta   90.00
_cell.angle_gamma   90.00
#
_symmetry.space_group_name_H-M   'P 1'
#
loop_
_entity.id
_entity.type
_entity.pdbx_description
1 polymer ?
#
loop_
_entity_poly.entity_id
_entity_poly.type
_entity_poly.pdbx_seq_one_letter_code
_entity_poly.pdbx_strand_id
1 'polypeptide(L)'
;MEKKMSIANRAIIEAFQKGYRCDDDGRIIKPDGGRQIAGVSALGYPRFGYWMNGKMVSLLAHRFVMFCRVGDRLFTKGLCVLHKNDIGTDNSVKNLYLGT
;
A
#
# COMPACT_ATOMS: atom_id res chain seq x y z
N MET A 1 -9.97 3.11 26.07
CA MET A 1 -9.11 2.09 25.41
C MET A 1 -8.70 2.63 24.05
N GLU A 2 -7.42 2.92 23.88
CA GLU A 2 -6.87 3.28 22.58
C GLU A 2 -7.08 2.11 21.61
N LYS A 3 -7.76 2.36 20.48
CA LYS A 3 -8.12 1.28 19.55
C LYS A 3 -6.84 0.80 18.86
N LYS A 4 -6.39 -0.41 19.20
CA LYS A 4 -5.15 -0.98 18.65
C LYS A 4 -5.23 -1.04 17.12
N MET A 5 -4.23 -0.47 16.45
CA MET A 5 -4.15 -0.42 14.99
C MET A 5 -4.11 -1.83 14.38
N SER A 6 -4.82 -2.03 13.26
CA SER A 6 -4.87 -3.32 12.57
C SER A 6 -3.48 -3.79 12.15
N ILE A 7 -3.29 -5.11 12.03
CA ILE A 7 -2.02 -5.70 11.56
C ILE A 7 -1.65 -5.16 10.17
N ALA A 8 -2.63 -5.02 9.27
CA ALA A 8 -2.41 -4.52 7.92
C ALA A 8 -1.91 -3.06 7.89
N ASN A 9 -2.47 -2.18 8.73
CA ASN A 9 -2.01 -0.79 8.80
C ASN A 9 -0.60 -0.70 9.41
N ARG A 10 -0.32 -1.48 10.47
CA ARG A 10 1.04 -1.58 11.03
C ARG A 10 2.05 -2.08 10.01
N ALA A 11 1.66 -3.05 9.20
CA ALA A 11 2.52 -3.59 8.15
C ALA A 11 2.86 -2.55 7.06
N ILE A 12 1.90 -1.69 6.69
CA ILE A 12 2.14 -0.55 5.77
C ILE A 12 3.18 0.41 6.36
N ILE A 13 3.01 0.81 7.62
CA ILE A 13 3.95 1.70 8.32
C ILE A 13 5.34 1.08 8.36
N GLU A 14 5.43 -0.19 8.76
CA GLU A 14 6.71 -0.89 8.89
C GLU A 14 7.42 -1.04 7.54
N ALA A 15 6.70 -1.39 6.47
CA ALA A 15 7.28 -1.45 5.13
C ALA A 15 7.87 -0.09 4.71
N PHE A 16 7.16 1.01 4.99
CA PHE A 16 7.68 2.36 4.72
C PHE A 16 8.91 2.68 5.59
N GLN A 17 8.89 2.35 6.88
CA GLN A 17 10.03 2.54 7.78
C GLN A 17 11.26 1.73 7.35
N LYS A 18 11.05 0.55 6.75
CA LYS A 18 12.12 -0.28 6.17
C LYS A 18 12.73 0.27 4.88
N GLY A 19 12.19 1.37 4.34
CA GLY A 19 12.74 2.04 3.16
C GLY A 19 12.00 1.71 1.86
N TYR A 20 10.89 0.96 1.89
CA TYR A 20 10.07 0.81 0.69
C TYR A 20 9.43 2.16 0.32
N ARG A 21 9.37 2.45 -0.98
CA ARG A 21 8.77 3.67 -1.55
C ARG A 21 7.94 3.33 -2.79
N CYS A 22 7.37 4.34 -3.43
CA CYS A 22 6.72 4.18 -4.73
C CYS A 22 7.08 5.31 -5.69
N ASP A 23 6.96 5.06 -7.00
CA ASP A 23 7.00 6.08 -8.05
C ASP A 23 5.58 6.62 -8.35
N ASP A 24 5.49 7.60 -9.27
CA ASP A 24 4.21 8.22 -9.66
C ASP A 24 3.28 7.29 -10.47
N ASP A 25 3.85 6.26 -11.10
CA ASP A 25 3.10 5.21 -11.79
C ASP A 25 2.58 4.13 -10.81
N GLY A 26 2.82 4.28 -9.51
CA GLY A 26 2.36 3.35 -8.48
C GLY A 26 3.18 2.07 -8.38
N ARG A 27 4.38 2.03 -8.96
CA ARG A 27 5.32 0.92 -8.80
C ARG A 27 6.01 1.03 -7.46
N ILE A 28 6.15 -0.10 -6.77
CA ILE A 28 6.81 -0.16 -5.47
C ILE A 28 8.32 -0.33 -5.69
N ILE A 29 9.10 0.45 -4.94
CA ILE A 29 10.55 0.46 -4.93
C ILE A 29 11.02 -0.13 -3.60
N LYS A 30 11.90 -1.11 -3.67
CA LYS A 30 12.54 -1.75 -2.52
C LYS A 30 13.56 -0.80 -1.88
N PRO A 31 13.99 -1.08 -0.63
CA PRO A 31 15.03 -0.29 0.03
C PRO A 31 16.37 -0.27 -0.71
N ASP A 32 16.66 -1.30 -1.50
CA ASP A 32 17.86 -1.40 -2.35
C ASP A 32 17.74 -0.61 -3.68
N GLY A 33 16.65 0.15 -3.87
CA GLY A 33 16.36 0.89 -5.10
C GLY A 33 15.79 0.04 -6.24
N GLY A 34 15.75 -1.28 -6.09
CA GLY A 34 15.19 -2.19 -7.08
C GLY A 34 13.66 -2.16 -7.11
N ARG A 35 13.08 -2.55 -8.24
CA ARG A 35 11.62 -2.68 -8.35
C ARG A 35 11.12 -3.88 -7.54
N GLN A 36 10.07 -3.67 -6.74
CA GLN A 36 9.32 -4.73 -6.10
C GLN A 36 8.23 -5.23 -7.05
N ILE A 37 8.24 -6.52 -7.34
CA ILE A 37 7.19 -7.14 -8.16
C ILE A 37 5.93 -7.32 -7.30
N ALA A 38 4.80 -6.88 -7.84
CA ALA A 38 3.48 -7.12 -7.27
C ALA A 38 2.74 -8.14 -8.13
N GLY A 39 2.20 -9.18 -7.48
CA GLY A 39 1.31 -10.15 -8.12
C GLY A 39 -0.15 -9.68 -8.02
N VAL A 40 -0.96 -9.96 -9.02
CA VAL A 40 -2.40 -9.63 -8.99
C VAL A 40 -3.15 -10.77 -8.31
N SER A 41 -3.92 -10.44 -7.28
CA SER A 41 -4.79 -11.41 -6.62
C SER A 41 -6.00 -11.78 -7.49
N ALA A 42 -6.68 -12.89 -7.20
CA ALA A 42 -7.92 -13.28 -7.90
C ALA A 42 -9.02 -12.20 -7.84
N LEU A 43 -8.94 -11.28 -6.87
CA LEU A 43 -9.84 -10.13 -6.70
C LEU A 43 -9.40 -8.90 -7.51
N GLY A 44 -8.42 -9.02 -8.41
CA GLY A 44 -7.96 -7.94 -9.28
C GLY A 44 -7.03 -6.91 -8.64
N TYR A 45 -6.70 -7.05 -7.35
CA TYR A 45 -5.83 -6.09 -6.66
C TYR A 45 -4.36 -6.57 -6.60
N PRO A 46 -3.40 -5.75 -7.05
CA PRO A 46 -1.98 -6.04 -6.90
C PRO A 46 -1.54 -6.07 -5.44
N ARG A 47 -0.69 -7.04 -5.10
CA ARG A 47 -0.10 -7.24 -3.78
C ARG A 47 1.39 -7.51 -3.90
N PHE A 48 2.17 -7.04 -2.93
CA PHE A 48 3.59 -7.35 -2.83
C PHE A 48 3.93 -7.96 -1.48
N GLY A 49 4.93 -8.83 -1.47
CA GLY A 49 5.48 -9.42 -0.26
C GLY A 49 6.62 -8.57 0.30
N TYR A 50 6.69 -8.46 1.62
CA TYR A 50 7.88 -7.98 2.32
C TYR A 50 8.09 -8.80 3.61
N TRP A 51 9.31 -8.82 4.12
CA TRP A 51 9.65 -9.55 5.34
C TRP A 51 9.38 -8.70 6.58
N MET A 52 8.56 -9.21 7.49
CA MET A 52 8.24 -8.63 8.80
C MET A 52 8.42 -9.70 9.88
N ASN A 53 9.31 -9.45 10.84
CA ASN A 53 9.59 -10.35 11.96
C ASN A 53 9.82 -11.82 11.55
N GLY A 54 10.64 -12.05 10.52
CA GLY A 54 10.97 -13.38 10.02
C GLY A 54 9.84 -14.07 9.23
N LYS A 55 8.74 -13.37 8.92
CA LYS A 55 7.64 -13.90 8.11
C LYS A 55 7.38 -13.02 6.89
N MET A 56 7.03 -13.65 5.78
CA MET A 56 6.59 -12.92 4.59
C MET A 56 5.14 -12.44 4.77
N VAL A 57 4.93 -11.13 4.64
CA VAL A 57 3.63 -10.47 4.74
C VAL A 57 3.25 -9.87 3.40
N SER A 58 2.00 -10.04 3.00
CA SER A 58 1.45 -9.51 1.75
C SER A 58 0.68 -8.21 1.98
N LEU A 59 1.08 -7.13 1.31
CA LEU A 59 0.44 -5.82 1.35
C LEU A 59 -0.30 -5.50 0.06
N LEU A 60 -1.45 -4.81 0.17
CA LEU A 60 -2.14 -4.22 -0.97
C LEU A 60 -1.34 -3.04 -1.51
N ALA A 61 -0.97 -3.09 -2.80
CA ALA A 61 -0.13 -2.08 -3.41
C ALA A 61 -0.79 -0.68 -3.39
N HIS A 62 -2.06 -0.58 -3.78
CA HIS A 62 -2.78 0.70 -3.79
C HIS A 62 -2.80 1.40 -2.41
N ARG A 63 -2.96 0.62 -1.31
CA ARG A 63 -2.92 1.19 0.05
C ARG A 63 -1.54 1.70 0.39
N PHE A 64 -0.49 0.96 0.04
CA PHE A 64 0.89 1.38 0.30
C PHE A 64 1.27 2.63 -0.51
N VAL A 65 0.90 2.69 -1.79
CA VAL A 65 1.11 3.87 -2.63
C VAL A 65 0.42 5.09 -2.04
N MET A 66 -0.85 4.96 -1.62
CA MET A 66 -1.55 6.06 -0.97
C MET A 66 -0.94 6.44 0.38
N PHE A 67 -0.45 5.48 1.17
CA PHE A 67 0.26 5.79 2.41
C PHE A 67 1.51 6.63 2.15
N CYS A 68 2.31 6.29 1.13
CA CYS A 68 3.49 7.07 0.75
C CYS A 68 3.15 8.53 0.41
N ARG A 69 1.90 8.82 0.02
CA ARG A 69 1.43 10.16 -0.33
C ARG A 69 0.76 10.91 0.83
N VAL A 70 -0.05 10.23 1.64
CA VAL A 70 -0.93 10.87 2.64
C VAL A 70 -0.60 10.51 4.08
N GLY A 71 0.36 9.60 4.30
CA GLY A 71 0.73 9.10 5.61
C GLY A 71 -0.46 8.52 6.38
N ASP A 72 -0.51 8.82 7.67
CA ASP A 72 -1.49 8.26 8.60
C ASP A 72 -2.95 8.66 8.31
N ARG A 73 -3.17 9.69 7.46
CA ARG A 73 -4.52 10.05 6.98
C ARG A 73 -5.20 8.88 6.25
N LEU A 74 -4.43 7.94 5.69
CA LEU A 74 -4.94 6.70 5.10
C LEU A 74 -5.77 5.88 6.11
N PHE A 75 -5.49 6.02 7.41
CA PHE A 75 -6.10 5.20 8.47
C PHE A 75 -7.31 5.87 9.12
N THR A 76 -7.72 7.06 8.66
CA THR A 76 -8.93 7.71 9.13
C THR A 76 -10.14 6.80 8.93
N LYS A 77 -10.90 6.58 10.02
CA LYS A 77 -12.10 5.74 10.00
C LYS A 77 -13.08 6.23 8.94
N GLY A 78 -13.56 5.31 8.11
CA GLY A 78 -14.50 5.62 7.02
C GLY A 78 -13.83 6.00 5.70
N LEU A 79 -12.50 6.19 5.65
CA LEU A 79 -11.80 6.41 4.39
C LEU A 79 -11.32 5.09 3.76
N CYS A 80 -11.53 5.00 2.45
CA CYS A 80 -11.09 3.92 1.58
C CYS A 80 -10.16 4.47 0.50
N VAL A 81 -9.27 3.63 -0.02
CA VAL A 81 -8.50 3.94 -1.24
C VAL A 81 -9.33 3.48 -2.43
N LEU A 82 -9.59 4.40 -3.35
CA LEU A 82 -10.42 4.19 -4.52
C LEU A 82 -9.63 4.49 -5.80
N HIS A 83 -10.02 3.85 -6.89
CA HIS A 83 -9.48 4.01 -8.24
C HIS A 83 -10.45 4.85 -9.07
N LYS A 84 -10.01 5.94 -9.69
CA LYS A 84 -10.90 6.83 -10.48
C LYS A 84 -11.46 6.15 -11.73
N ASN A 85 -10.70 5.21 -12.29
CA ASN A 85 -11.06 4.48 -13.51
C ASN A 85 -11.63 3.09 -13.25
N ASP A 86 -11.88 2.72 -11.99
CA ASP A 86 -12.35 1.37 -11.58
C ASP A 86 -11.44 0.21 -12.01
N ILE A 87 -10.18 0.48 -12.41
CA ILE A 87 -9.19 -0.53 -12.77
C ILE A 87 -8.27 -0.78 -11.57
N GLY A 88 -8.53 -1.86 -10.82
CA GLY A 88 -7.80 -2.20 -9.59
C GLY A 88 -6.29 -2.42 -9.75
N THR A 89 -5.79 -2.61 -10.97
CA THR A 89 -4.37 -2.74 -11.30
C THR A 89 -3.66 -1.41 -11.60
N ASP A 90 -4.41 -0.33 -11.88
CA ASP A 90 -3.85 1.00 -12.12
C ASP A 90 -3.66 1.76 -10.81
N ASN A 91 -2.52 1.49 -10.16
CA ASN A 91 -2.17 2.14 -8.90
C ASN A 91 -1.42 3.46 -9.09
N SER A 92 -1.45 4.06 -10.28
CA SER A 92 -0.79 5.35 -10.51
C SER A 92 -1.36 6.40 -9.57
N VAL A 93 -0.50 7.30 -9.07
CA VAL A 93 -0.92 8.24 -8.03
C VAL A 93 -2.07 9.13 -8.51
N LYS A 94 -2.04 9.53 -9.78
CA LYS A 94 -3.10 10.33 -10.39
C LYS A 94 -4.46 9.62 -10.38
N ASN A 95 -4.48 8.28 -10.35
CA ASN A 95 -5.68 7.46 -10.38
C ASN A 95 -6.21 7.11 -8.99
N LEU A 96 -5.38 7.17 -7.95
CA LEU A 96 -5.78 6.86 -6.58
C LEU A 96 -6.30 8.10 -5.82
N TYR A 97 -7.29 7.89 -4.96
CA TYR A 97 -7.78 8.91 -4.04
C TYR A 97 -8.36 8.29 -2.76
N LEU A 98 -8.56 9.13 -1.73
CA LEU A 98 -9.29 8.75 -0.52
C LEU A 98 -10.76 9.19 -0.64
N GLY A 99 -11.69 8.25 -0.44
CA GLY A 99 -13.14 8.51 -0.43
C GLY A 99 -13.85 7.74 0.69
N THR A 100 -15.16 7.88 0.79
CA THR A 100 -16.03 7.26 1.81
C THR A 100 -17.04 6.31 1.20
#